data_AF-A0A941BEW1-F1
#
_entry.id   AF-A0A941BEW1-F1
#
_cell.length_a   1.000
_cell.length_b   1.000
_cell.length_c   1.000
_cell.angle_alpha   90.00
_cell.angle_beta   90.00
_cell.angle_gamma   90.00
#
_symmetry.space_group_name_H-M   'P 1'
#
loop_
_entity.id
_entity.type
_entity.pdbx_description
1 polymer ?
#
loop_
_entity_poly.entity_id
_entity_poly.type
_entity_poly.pdbx_seq_one_letter_code
_entity_poly.pdbx_strand_id
1 'polypeptide(L)'
;MADKILTEAEWKKFAKGRTVKDAALLKAMAELAKAERAGPDAVLKALDELEKQADALAKAHKADKEVASQVADIGKAVAKQRKLSEQEAKAAAKAQEEAEDDESSPAQLTTKLIPLMREVRKGNPMHALIALGGPLAAVLLSRRPITASSRKLLAGEFDGGSIKYFPAQCIFEANSHTFVLETLPAGIAKKLKAALLKQTEQRYKVRARGADPNEVDDDGDLVEPDDLAEDSADAPRSRGEALAAHADDEPDTGDTATRGSSDGERTDTPTDTSPDTPSDPVADPEQVRFDARLREMRASIERFAASGVAEVAKLKPLLDFATGKAAEGLHRAAHQGLDAVAKLIEKAAPKVGAETATAAGDGMTGFKSRITELTAALKTALDAGRDGAAEQRARMAQAVAAAGKQAFDQAHGLLDEVEAWLGTAAASAGGGLVALQQSRLAWDGLRQRVSDQLDALEQAVIEQVRAHNADADNEDEFDEAELTAGLRRLHTLLDRLDTRLIDKLDEALSASGADRQQRHREAQAIVTEYRSFVGSDPLIAQIDANGFLDTAIRREAEQTLTQLAERLQTA
;
A
#
# COMPACT_ATOMS: atom_id res chain seq x y z
N MET A 1 0.58 -14.30 6.43
CA MET A 1 -0.33 -15.13 5.62
C MET A 1 -0.54 -16.44 6.35
N ALA A 2 -1.78 -16.86 6.58
CA ALA A 2 -2.05 -18.17 7.20
C ALA A 2 -1.39 -19.31 6.41
N ASP A 3 -0.90 -20.30 7.15
CA ASP A 3 -0.39 -21.53 6.58
C ASP A 3 -1.47 -22.17 5.68
N LYS A 4 -1.08 -22.72 4.52
CA LYS A 4 -2.04 -23.21 3.50
C LYS A 4 -3.00 -24.25 4.08
N ILE A 5 -2.55 -25.00 5.08
CA ILE A 5 -3.32 -26.02 5.79
C ILE A 5 -4.48 -25.47 6.64
N LEU A 6 -4.46 -24.18 7.00
CA LEU A 6 -5.52 -23.51 7.77
C LEU A 6 -6.66 -22.97 6.88
N THR A 7 -6.66 -23.29 5.58
CA THR A 7 -7.67 -22.79 4.64
C THR A 7 -8.79 -23.81 4.39
N GLU A 8 -10.02 -23.30 4.22
CA GLU A 8 -11.17 -24.15 3.85
C GLU A 8 -10.93 -24.95 2.56
N ALA A 9 -10.25 -24.36 1.59
CA ALA A 9 -10.01 -24.98 0.30
C ALA A 9 -9.14 -26.22 0.43
N GLU A 10 -8.07 -26.13 1.22
CA GLU A 10 -7.15 -27.25 1.42
C GLU A 10 -7.79 -28.37 2.24
N TRP A 11 -8.55 -28.01 3.28
CA TRP A 11 -9.33 -28.99 4.02
C TRP A 11 -10.39 -29.69 3.16
N LYS A 12 -11.14 -28.95 2.32
CA LYS A 12 -12.14 -29.54 1.41
C LYS A 12 -11.51 -30.50 0.40
N LYS A 13 -10.29 -30.22 -0.09
CA LYS A 13 -9.55 -31.16 -0.96
C LYS A 13 -9.21 -32.44 -0.21
N PHE A 14 -8.69 -32.31 1.02
CA PHE A 14 -8.37 -33.46 1.87
C PHE A 14 -9.62 -34.28 2.23
N ALA A 15 -10.73 -33.64 2.58
CA ALA A 15 -11.96 -34.33 2.97
C ALA A 15 -12.73 -34.94 1.78
N LYS A 16 -12.37 -34.60 0.53
CA LYS A 16 -13.07 -35.07 -0.66
C LYS A 16 -13.04 -36.59 -0.77
N GLY A 17 -14.23 -37.20 -0.79
CA GLY A 17 -14.38 -38.66 -0.87
C GLY A 17 -14.28 -39.39 0.48
N ARG A 18 -14.02 -38.67 1.57
CA ARG A 18 -14.02 -39.21 2.94
C ARG A 18 -15.32 -38.81 3.64
N THR A 19 -15.90 -39.71 4.44
CA THR A 19 -17.12 -39.42 5.23
C THR A 19 -16.77 -38.75 6.57
N VAL A 20 -16.18 -37.55 6.51
CA VAL A 20 -15.78 -36.78 7.69
C VAL A 20 -16.86 -35.77 8.07
N LYS A 21 -17.24 -35.70 9.36
CA LYS A 21 -18.20 -34.72 9.89
C LYS A 21 -17.50 -33.41 10.23
N ASP A 22 -17.10 -32.66 9.22
CA ASP A 22 -16.19 -31.50 9.32
C ASP A 22 -16.86 -30.11 9.25
N ALA A 23 -18.19 -30.03 9.19
CA ALA A 23 -18.92 -28.78 9.03
C ALA A 23 -18.56 -27.71 10.09
N ALA A 24 -18.29 -28.13 11.34
CA ALA A 24 -17.89 -27.23 12.41
C ALA A 24 -16.44 -26.72 12.23
N LEU A 25 -15.53 -27.57 11.75
CA LEU A 25 -14.16 -27.20 11.44
C LEU A 25 -14.12 -26.20 10.27
N LEU A 26 -14.88 -26.47 9.20
CA LEU A 26 -15.02 -25.56 8.06
C LEU A 26 -15.54 -24.19 8.47
N LYS A 27 -16.52 -24.15 9.38
CA LYS A 27 -17.03 -22.88 9.94
C LYS A 27 -15.94 -22.14 10.71
N ALA A 28 -15.14 -22.83 11.53
CA ALA A 28 -14.06 -22.21 12.28
C ALA A 28 -12.96 -21.65 11.35
N MET A 29 -12.61 -22.35 10.27
CA MET A 29 -11.69 -21.86 9.23
C MET A 29 -12.23 -20.61 8.52
N ALA A 30 -13.53 -20.57 8.23
CA ALA A 30 -14.19 -19.39 7.66
C ALA A 30 -14.12 -18.17 8.59
N GLU A 31 -14.35 -18.38 9.89
CA GLU A 31 -14.25 -17.32 10.90
C GLU A 31 -12.80 -16.84 11.09
N LEU A 32 -11.82 -17.74 11.00
CA LEU A 32 -10.40 -17.35 10.99
C LEU A 32 -10.08 -16.40 9.82
N ALA A 33 -10.54 -16.72 8.60
CA ALA A 33 -10.33 -15.86 7.43
C ALA A 33 -11.01 -14.48 7.56
N LYS A 34 -12.13 -14.39 8.28
CA LYS A 34 -12.75 -13.09 8.62
C LYS A 34 -11.97 -12.35 9.70
N ALA A 35 -11.50 -13.08 10.72
CA ALA A 35 -10.76 -12.53 11.84
C ALA A 35 -9.42 -11.92 11.43
N GLU A 36 -8.75 -12.46 10.42
CA GLU A 36 -7.53 -11.88 9.82
C GLU A 36 -7.74 -10.43 9.36
N ARG A 37 -8.96 -10.05 8.98
CA ARG A 37 -9.31 -8.67 8.59
C ARG A 37 -9.68 -7.78 9.77
N ALA A 38 -10.01 -8.38 10.92
CA ALA A 38 -10.50 -7.68 12.10
C ALA A 38 -9.37 -7.36 13.11
N GLY A 39 -8.19 -7.97 12.94
CA GLY A 39 -7.00 -7.68 13.75
C GLY A 39 -6.56 -8.84 14.66
N PRO A 40 -5.42 -8.70 15.35
CA PRO A 40 -4.74 -9.81 16.02
C PRO A 40 -5.56 -10.43 17.15
N ASP A 41 -6.31 -9.64 17.93
CA ASP A 41 -7.18 -10.17 19.00
C ASP A 41 -8.32 -11.03 18.47
N ALA A 42 -8.87 -10.68 17.30
CA ALA A 42 -9.91 -11.47 16.65
C ALA A 42 -9.31 -12.80 16.14
N VAL A 43 -8.09 -12.76 15.59
CA VAL A 43 -7.38 -13.94 15.11
C VAL A 43 -7.13 -14.93 16.25
N LEU A 44 -6.68 -14.46 17.42
CA LEU A 44 -6.43 -15.35 18.58
C LEU A 44 -7.70 -16.10 19.01
N LYS A 45 -8.85 -15.40 19.08
CA LYS A 45 -10.14 -16.03 19.42
C LYS A 45 -10.60 -17.04 18.36
N ALA A 46 -10.37 -16.74 17.08
CA ALA A 46 -10.71 -17.65 15.99
C ALA A 46 -9.82 -18.90 15.99
N LEU A 47 -8.54 -18.77 16.34
CA LEU A 47 -7.61 -19.89 16.50
C LEU A 47 -7.99 -20.82 17.66
N ASP A 48 -8.45 -20.26 18.80
CA ASP A 48 -8.97 -21.07 19.93
C ASP A 48 -10.14 -21.96 19.51
N GLU A 49 -11.12 -21.39 18.78
CA GLU A 49 -12.26 -22.16 18.31
C GLU A 49 -11.85 -23.16 17.22
N LEU A 50 -10.90 -22.82 16.35
CA LEU A 50 -10.38 -23.75 15.34
C LEU A 50 -9.69 -24.96 15.97
N GLU A 51 -8.84 -24.76 16.98
CA GLU A 51 -8.17 -25.82 17.73
C GLU A 51 -9.18 -26.76 18.41
N LYS A 52 -10.19 -26.19 19.07
CA LYS A 52 -11.27 -26.95 19.71
C LYS A 52 -12.07 -27.80 18.72
N GLN A 53 -12.39 -27.27 17.54
CA GLN A 53 -13.10 -28.02 16.51
C GLN A 53 -12.21 -29.10 15.86
N ALA A 54 -10.92 -28.83 15.71
CA ALA A 54 -9.94 -29.80 15.25
C ALA A 54 -9.85 -31.00 16.22
N ASP A 55 -9.73 -30.73 17.52
CA ASP A 55 -9.73 -31.77 18.57
C ASP A 55 -11.03 -32.59 18.61
N ALA A 56 -12.18 -31.94 18.46
CA ALA A 56 -13.47 -32.61 18.41
C ALA A 56 -13.54 -33.55 17.19
N LEU A 57 -13.00 -33.12 16.05
CA LEU A 57 -12.91 -33.92 14.84
C LEU A 57 -11.97 -35.13 15.01
N ALA A 58 -10.77 -34.94 15.59
CA ALA A 58 -9.84 -36.04 15.88
C ALA A 58 -10.49 -37.11 16.79
N LYS A 59 -11.24 -36.68 17.83
CA LYS A 59 -11.96 -37.61 18.72
C LYS A 59 -13.07 -38.37 18.00
N ALA A 60 -13.80 -37.72 17.10
CA ALA A 60 -14.87 -38.33 16.32
C ALA A 60 -14.34 -39.35 15.30
N HIS A 61 -13.11 -39.17 14.80
CA HIS A 61 -12.49 -40.00 13.75
C HIS A 61 -11.22 -40.71 14.21
N LYS A 62 -11.14 -41.11 15.49
CA LYS A 62 -9.95 -41.74 16.11
C LYS A 62 -9.43 -43.01 15.42
N ALA A 63 -10.25 -43.67 14.59
CA ALA A 63 -9.88 -44.87 13.84
C ALA A 63 -9.25 -44.54 12.47
N ASP A 64 -9.41 -43.31 11.99
CA ASP A 64 -8.87 -42.85 10.71
C ASP A 64 -7.53 -42.15 10.97
N LYS A 65 -6.44 -42.86 10.66
CA LYS A 65 -5.07 -42.36 10.87
C LYS A 65 -4.74 -41.15 10.00
N GLU A 66 -5.34 -41.05 8.82
CA GLU A 66 -5.08 -39.94 7.90
C GLU A 66 -5.76 -38.66 8.42
N VAL A 67 -7.02 -38.76 8.85
CA VAL A 67 -7.72 -37.62 9.50
C VAL A 67 -7.01 -37.20 10.77
N ALA A 68 -6.54 -38.16 11.59
CA ALA A 68 -5.78 -37.85 12.80
C ALA A 68 -4.45 -37.12 12.49
N SER A 69 -3.72 -37.54 11.45
CA SER A 69 -2.49 -36.87 11.02
C SER A 69 -2.76 -35.45 10.53
N GLN A 70 -3.77 -35.26 9.68
CA GLN A 70 -4.10 -33.95 9.14
C GLN A 70 -4.55 -32.98 10.24
N VAL A 71 -5.33 -33.45 11.21
CA VAL A 71 -5.74 -32.64 12.36
C VAL A 71 -4.53 -32.29 13.24
N ALA A 72 -3.57 -33.20 13.41
CA ALA A 72 -2.34 -32.89 14.15
C ALA A 72 -1.51 -31.80 13.44
N ASP A 73 -1.45 -31.81 12.11
CA ASP A 73 -0.76 -30.78 11.34
C ASP A 73 -1.49 -29.43 11.36
N ILE A 74 -2.84 -29.44 11.38
CA ILE A 74 -3.64 -28.23 11.69
C ILE A 74 -3.27 -27.70 13.07
N GLY A 75 -3.16 -28.56 14.09
CA GLY A 75 -2.76 -28.16 15.45
C GLY A 75 -1.39 -27.48 15.48
N LYS A 76 -0.39 -28.01 14.76
CA LYS A 76 0.94 -27.38 14.64
C LYS A 76 0.86 -26.01 13.95
N ALA A 77 0.09 -25.91 12.87
CA ALA A 77 -0.09 -24.66 12.14
C ALA A 77 -0.84 -23.61 12.99
N VAL A 78 -1.85 -24.00 13.76
CA VAL A 78 -2.54 -23.14 14.73
C VAL A 78 -1.56 -22.62 15.79
N ALA A 79 -0.73 -23.49 16.37
CA ALA A 79 0.27 -23.08 17.37
C ALA A 79 1.28 -22.08 16.80
N LYS A 80 1.76 -22.31 15.57
CA LYS A 80 2.65 -21.37 14.86
C LYS A 80 1.97 -20.03 14.61
N GLN A 81 0.73 -20.03 14.13
CA GLN A 81 -0.03 -18.82 13.84
C GLN A 81 -0.35 -18.03 15.12
N ARG A 82 -0.67 -18.72 16.23
CA ARG A 82 -0.90 -18.10 17.54
C ARG A 82 0.32 -17.32 18.01
N LYS A 83 1.52 -17.92 17.93
CA LYS A 83 2.78 -17.25 18.30
C LYS A 83 3.03 -15.99 17.46
N LEU A 84 2.74 -16.02 16.16
CA LEU A 84 2.87 -14.85 15.29
C LEU A 84 1.87 -13.76 15.68
N SER A 85 0.59 -14.10 15.86
CA SER A 85 -0.44 -13.13 16.22
C SER A 85 -0.25 -12.56 17.63
N GLU A 86 0.31 -13.31 18.58
CA GLU A 86 0.71 -12.80 19.90
C GLU A 86 1.88 -11.81 19.80
N GLN A 87 2.87 -12.08 18.95
CA GLN A 87 3.98 -11.16 18.70
C GLN A 87 3.49 -9.87 18.04
N GLU A 88 2.60 -9.97 17.05
CA GLU A 88 1.96 -8.82 16.40
C GLU A 88 1.09 -8.03 17.38
N ALA A 89 0.29 -8.69 18.21
CA ALA A 89 -0.50 -8.03 19.25
C ALA A 89 0.39 -7.29 20.25
N LYS A 90 1.50 -7.90 20.68
CA LYS A 90 2.45 -7.28 21.60
C LYS A 90 3.19 -6.11 20.96
N ALA A 91 3.57 -6.23 19.68
CA ALA A 91 4.19 -5.13 18.94
C ALA A 91 3.21 -3.97 18.74
N ALA A 92 1.95 -4.25 18.42
CA ALA A 92 0.89 -3.25 18.29
C ALA A 92 0.58 -2.57 19.63
N ALA A 93 0.50 -3.33 20.73
CA ALA A 93 0.31 -2.79 22.08
C ALA A 93 1.50 -1.93 22.51
N LYS A 94 2.73 -2.37 22.26
CA LYS A 94 3.94 -1.57 22.54
C LYS A 94 3.99 -0.30 21.70
N ALA A 95 3.61 -0.36 20.42
CA ALA A 95 3.53 0.82 19.56
C ALA A 95 2.42 1.78 19.98
N GLN A 96 1.31 1.29 20.53
CA GLN A 96 0.25 2.11 21.12
C GLN A 96 0.69 2.73 22.46
N GLU A 97 1.35 1.96 23.32
CA GLU A 97 1.86 2.42 24.61
C GLU A 97 2.97 3.48 24.41
N GLU A 98 3.91 3.25 23.48
CA GLU A 98 4.89 4.26 23.09
C GLU A 98 4.22 5.49 22.43
N ALA A 99 3.11 5.33 21.71
CA ALA A 99 2.37 6.46 21.14
C ALA A 99 1.53 7.24 22.16
N GLU A 100 1.02 6.60 23.21
CA GLU A 100 0.16 7.20 24.23
C GLU A 100 0.99 7.83 25.36
N ASP A 101 2.14 7.23 25.72
CA ASP A 101 3.06 7.74 26.74
C ASP A 101 4.00 8.85 26.19
N ASP A 102 4.07 9.01 24.87
CA ASP A 102 4.78 10.12 24.22
C ASP A 102 3.99 11.44 24.10
N GLU A 103 2.67 11.45 24.34
CA GLU A 103 1.84 12.67 24.13
C GLU A 103 1.37 13.39 25.40
N SER A 104 1.59 12.84 26.60
CA SER A 104 1.00 13.40 27.84
C SER A 104 1.95 13.60 29.03
N SER A 105 3.27 13.47 28.86
CA SER A 105 4.23 13.69 29.95
C SER A 105 4.77 15.13 29.98
N PRO A 106 4.85 15.80 31.15
CA PRO A 106 5.48 17.12 31.30
C PRO A 106 6.93 17.17 30.79
N ALA A 107 7.63 16.02 30.75
CA ALA A 107 8.97 15.90 30.18
C ALA A 107 9.05 16.24 28.68
N GLN A 108 7.90 16.29 28.00
CA GLN A 108 7.81 16.67 26.59
C GLN A 108 8.09 18.16 26.36
N LEU A 109 7.78 19.01 27.34
CA LEU A 109 8.09 20.44 27.29
C LEU A 109 9.54 20.76 27.66
N THR A 110 10.30 19.80 28.18
CA THR A 110 11.67 20.02 28.67
C THR A 110 12.67 19.10 27.97
N THR A 111 12.86 17.88 28.48
CA THR A 111 13.91 16.95 28.05
C THR A 111 13.71 16.44 26.63
N LYS A 112 12.46 16.16 26.20
CA LYS A 112 12.19 15.66 24.84
C LYS A 112 12.18 16.76 23.78
N LEU A 113 12.15 18.04 24.17
CA LEU A 113 12.16 19.15 23.21
C LEU A 113 13.54 19.32 22.56
N ILE A 114 14.63 19.06 23.30
CA ILE A 114 16.02 19.17 22.83
C ILE A 114 16.30 18.28 21.60
N PRO A 115 16.03 16.95 21.61
CA PRO A 115 16.28 16.12 20.43
C PRO A 115 15.43 16.54 19.22
N LEU A 116 14.19 16.96 19.43
CA LEU A 116 13.33 17.47 18.35
C LEU A 116 13.90 18.75 17.73
N MET A 117 14.42 19.68 18.54
CA MET A 117 15.10 20.88 18.04
C MET A 117 16.37 20.56 17.23
N ARG A 118 17.08 19.48 17.57
CA ARG A 118 18.22 18.99 16.76
C ARG A 118 17.77 18.39 15.44
N GLU A 119 16.65 17.68 15.41
CA GLU A 119 16.07 17.14 14.17
C GLU A 119 15.61 18.25 13.23
N VAL A 120 14.97 19.30 13.76
CA VAL A 120 14.64 20.49 12.98
C VAL A 120 15.90 21.09 12.36
N ARG A 121 16.99 21.21 13.12
CA ARG A 121 18.29 21.71 12.61
C ARG A 121 18.89 20.83 11.50
N LYS A 122 18.55 19.54 11.43
CA LYS A 122 18.96 18.61 10.36
C LYS A 122 18.09 18.74 9.09
N GLY A 123 17.06 19.59 9.10
CA GLY A 123 16.17 19.82 7.97
C GLY A 123 14.83 19.08 8.05
N ASN A 124 14.53 18.38 9.14
CA ASN A 124 13.26 17.69 9.31
C ASN A 124 12.19 18.66 9.87
N PRO A 125 11.15 19.03 9.10
CA PRO A 125 10.12 19.92 9.59
C PRO A 125 9.29 19.25 10.70
N MET A 126 8.92 20.01 11.73
CA MET A 126 8.11 19.52 12.86
C MET A 126 6.82 20.33 13.00
N HIS A 127 5.76 19.69 13.50
CA HIS A 127 4.55 20.40 13.92
C HIS A 127 4.80 21.08 15.26
N ALA A 128 4.33 22.31 15.41
CA ALA A 128 4.49 23.12 16.60
C ALA A 128 3.13 23.61 17.11
N LEU A 129 2.98 23.68 18.43
CA LEU A 129 1.84 24.33 19.08
C LEU A 129 2.37 25.34 20.08
N ILE A 130 2.00 26.60 19.88
CA ILE A 130 2.48 27.73 20.68
C ILE A 130 1.33 28.20 21.56
N ALA A 131 1.53 28.20 22.88
CA ALA A 131 0.60 28.77 23.84
C ALA A 131 1.10 30.13 24.31
N LEU A 132 0.23 31.15 24.29
CA LEU A 132 0.51 32.50 24.78
C LEU A 132 -0.44 32.85 25.93
N GLY A 133 0.11 33.20 27.08
CA GLY A 133 -0.60 33.65 28.27
C GLY A 133 0.05 34.91 28.85
N GLY A 134 -0.53 36.08 28.56
CA GLY A 134 0.05 37.37 28.96
C GLY A 134 1.46 37.59 28.36
N PRO A 135 2.50 37.86 29.18
CA PRO A 135 3.87 37.99 28.71
C PRO A 135 4.59 36.65 28.49
N LEU A 136 4.00 35.54 28.94
CA LEU A 136 4.61 34.21 28.89
C LEU A 136 4.19 33.46 27.61
N ALA A 137 5.08 32.57 27.17
CA ALA A 137 4.84 31.65 26.07
C ALA A 137 5.37 30.25 26.44
N ALA A 138 4.78 29.22 25.84
CA ALA A 138 5.25 27.84 25.92
C ALA A 138 5.14 27.19 24.54
N VAL A 139 6.13 26.34 24.20
CA VAL A 139 6.24 25.69 22.89
C VAL A 139 6.20 24.18 23.05
N LEU A 140 5.40 23.52 22.21
CA LEU A 140 5.40 22.06 22.06
C LEU A 140 5.78 21.72 20.61
N LEU A 141 6.65 20.72 20.42
CA LEU A 141 6.99 20.15 19.12
C LEU A 141 6.59 18.68 19.04
N SER A 142 6.15 18.25 17.86
CA SER A 142 5.88 16.83 17.56
C SER A 142 6.19 16.51 16.10
N ARG A 143 6.57 15.25 15.86
CA ARG A 143 6.70 14.69 14.50
C ARG A 143 5.35 14.49 13.81
N ARG A 144 4.26 14.44 14.59
CA ARG A 144 2.87 14.27 14.11
C ARG A 144 2.07 15.55 14.33
N PRO A 145 0.97 15.76 13.59
CA PRO A 145 0.05 16.87 13.84
C PRO A 145 -0.42 16.90 15.30
N ILE A 146 -0.20 18.02 15.98
CA ILE A 146 -0.54 18.18 17.40
C ILE A 146 -2.05 18.35 17.54
N THR A 147 -2.68 17.50 18.34
CA THR A 147 -4.14 17.49 18.54
C THR A 147 -4.57 18.43 19.68
N ALA A 148 -5.88 18.62 19.87
CA ALA A 148 -6.40 19.52 20.88
C ALA A 148 -6.12 19.07 22.34
N SER A 149 -5.84 17.78 22.57
CA SER A 149 -5.53 17.23 23.90
C SER A 149 -4.23 17.82 24.48
N SER A 150 -3.23 18.08 23.63
CA SER A 150 -1.94 18.65 24.03
C SER A 150 -2.03 20.09 24.55
N ARG A 151 -3.16 20.79 24.34
CA ARG A 151 -3.41 22.12 24.90
C ARG A 151 -3.45 22.09 26.43
N LYS A 152 -3.94 21.00 27.02
CA LYS A 152 -4.03 20.86 28.49
C LYS A 152 -2.63 20.79 29.14
N LEU A 153 -1.68 20.19 28.44
CA LEU A 153 -0.29 20.07 28.87
C LEU A 153 0.38 21.45 28.87
N LEU A 154 0.20 22.22 27.78
CA LEU A 154 0.68 23.61 27.70
C LEU A 154 0.00 24.54 28.71
N ALA A 155 -1.29 24.31 29.02
CA ALA A 155 -2.01 25.12 30.01
C ALA A 155 -1.41 25.02 31.42
N GLY A 156 -0.78 23.88 31.76
CA GLY A 156 -0.13 23.67 33.05
C GLY A 156 1.09 24.57 33.31
N GLU A 157 1.69 25.15 32.26
CA GLU A 157 2.83 26.09 32.38
C GLU A 157 2.42 27.52 32.79
N PHE A 158 1.11 27.78 32.89
CA PHE A 158 0.57 29.10 33.20
C PHE A 158 -0.21 29.07 34.51
N ASP A 159 -0.01 30.07 35.36
CA ASP A 159 -0.71 30.22 36.65
C ASP A 159 -2.16 30.74 36.50
N GLY A 160 -2.82 30.42 35.40
CA GLY A 160 -4.16 30.88 35.02
C GLY A 160 -4.20 32.03 33.99
N GLY A 161 -5.41 32.43 33.59
CA GLY A 161 -5.66 33.47 32.58
C GLY A 161 -6.08 32.97 31.19
N SER A 162 -6.38 33.89 30.27
CA SER A 162 -6.78 33.54 28.89
C SER A 162 -5.55 33.10 28.07
N ILE A 163 -5.43 31.81 27.80
CA ILE A 163 -4.37 31.25 26.95
C ILE A 163 -4.85 31.19 25.50
N LYS A 164 -4.06 31.74 24.59
CA LYS A 164 -4.28 31.63 23.13
C LYS A 164 -3.33 30.58 22.56
N TYR A 165 -3.85 29.71 21.69
CA TYR A 165 -3.08 28.65 21.06
C TYR A 165 -2.93 28.93 19.57
N PHE A 166 -1.70 28.82 19.07
CA PHE A 166 -1.37 29.03 17.67
C PHE A 166 -0.73 27.75 17.12
N PRO A 167 -1.41 27.05 16.19
CA PRO A 167 -0.76 25.98 15.44
C PRO A 167 0.31 26.59 14.54
N ALA A 168 1.46 25.93 14.47
CA ALA A 168 2.62 26.40 13.72
C ALA A 168 3.40 25.21 13.14
N GLN A 169 4.34 25.50 12.25
CA GLN A 169 5.35 24.55 11.78
C GLN A 169 6.73 25.08 12.15
N CYS A 170 7.59 24.24 12.70
CA CYS A 170 8.98 24.59 13.02
C CYS A 170 9.91 23.98 11.97
N ILE A 171 10.67 24.84 11.31
CA ILE A 171 11.64 24.48 10.27
C ILE A 171 12.98 25.15 10.56
N PHE A 172 14.08 24.66 9.97
CA PHE A 172 15.38 25.32 10.08
C PHE A 172 15.73 26.01 8.76
N GLU A 173 15.73 27.34 8.79
CA GLU A 173 16.04 28.18 7.63
C GLU A 173 16.78 29.45 8.06
N ALA A 174 17.58 30.03 7.16
CA ALA A 174 18.43 31.18 7.47
C ALA A 174 19.29 31.00 8.76
N ASN A 175 19.75 29.77 9.01
CA ASN A 175 20.51 29.41 10.22
C ASN A 175 19.76 29.68 11.54
N SER A 176 18.43 29.58 11.52
CA SER A 176 17.54 29.83 12.65
C SER A 176 16.37 28.84 12.68
N HIS A 177 15.90 28.50 13.88
CA HIS A 177 14.64 27.78 14.08
C HIS A 177 13.48 28.73 13.79
N THR A 178 12.85 28.55 12.63
CA THR A 178 11.77 29.41 12.15
C THR A 178 10.42 28.77 12.41
N PHE A 179 9.57 29.47 13.15
CA PHE A 179 8.18 29.09 13.41
C PHE A 179 7.28 29.77 12.38
N VAL A 180 6.60 28.98 11.56
CA VAL A 180 5.66 29.42 10.54
C VAL A 180 4.26 29.41 11.15
N LEU A 181 3.64 30.58 11.30
CA LEU A 181 2.31 30.75 11.86
C LEU A 181 1.35 31.33 10.82
N GLU A 182 0.07 30.97 10.89
CA GLU A 182 -0.97 31.58 10.06
C GLU A 182 -1.20 33.07 10.42
N THR A 183 -1.12 33.39 11.71
CA THR A 183 -1.22 34.76 12.23
C THR A 183 0.00 35.07 13.07
N LEU A 184 0.61 36.25 12.90
CA LEU A 184 1.77 36.69 13.69
C LEU A 184 1.33 37.63 14.80
N PRO A 185 1.35 37.17 16.06
CA PRO A 185 1.31 38.08 17.19
C PRO A 185 2.58 38.95 17.19
N ALA A 186 2.44 40.23 17.50
CA ALA A 186 3.60 41.12 17.61
C ALA A 186 4.58 40.64 18.70
N GLY A 187 5.88 40.59 18.36
CA GLY A 187 6.97 40.20 19.27
C GLY A 187 6.93 38.70 19.63
N ILE A 188 6.43 37.86 18.74
CA ILE A 188 6.33 36.42 18.97
C ILE A 188 7.71 35.76 18.98
N ALA A 189 8.65 36.21 18.15
CA ALA A 189 10.00 35.63 18.11
C ALA A 189 10.72 35.77 19.47
N LYS A 190 10.65 36.96 20.07
CA LYS A 190 11.20 37.24 21.41
C LYS A 190 10.57 36.36 22.49
N LYS A 191 9.25 36.15 22.42
CA LYS A 191 8.52 35.29 23.36
C LYS A 191 8.88 33.81 23.20
N LEU A 192 9.02 33.33 21.96
CA LEU A 192 9.44 31.96 21.67
C LEU A 192 10.87 31.69 22.13
N LYS A 193 11.78 32.63 21.91
CA LYS A 193 13.17 32.57 22.41
C LYS A 193 13.22 32.46 23.93
N ALA A 194 12.42 33.26 24.63
CA ALA A 194 12.30 33.19 26.09
C ALA A 194 11.67 31.87 26.57
N ALA A 195 10.63 31.39 25.88
CA ALA A 195 9.96 30.13 26.19
C ALA A 195 10.91 28.94 26.04
N LEU A 196 11.60 28.83 24.91
CA LEU A 196 12.54 27.74 24.64
C LEU A 196 13.72 27.74 25.63
N LEU A 197 14.22 28.92 26.01
CA LEU A 197 15.24 29.04 27.04
C LEU A 197 14.73 28.55 28.40
N LYS A 198 13.51 28.92 28.81
CA LYS A 198 12.89 28.44 30.05
C LYS A 198 12.66 26.93 30.02
N GLN A 199 12.21 26.41 28.90
CA GLN A 199 11.83 25.01 28.72
C GLN A 199 13.01 24.05 28.62
N THR A 200 14.07 24.44 27.92
CA THR A 200 15.19 23.54 27.58
C THR A 200 16.51 23.92 28.22
N GLU A 201 16.57 25.08 28.87
CA GLU A 201 17.80 25.71 29.37
C GLU A 201 18.86 25.97 28.29
N GLN A 202 18.47 25.90 26.99
CA GLN A 202 19.33 26.15 25.84
C GLN A 202 18.91 27.40 25.08
N ARG A 203 19.90 28.11 24.54
CA ARG A 203 19.67 29.28 23.68
C ARG A 203 19.57 28.83 22.23
N TYR A 204 18.47 29.19 21.56
CA TYR A 204 18.27 28.96 20.13
C TYR A 204 18.17 30.28 19.39
N LYS A 205 18.62 30.30 18.13
CA LYS A 205 18.31 31.38 17.18
C LYS A 205 16.89 31.16 16.67
N VAL A 206 15.96 32.03 17.03
CA VAL A 206 14.53 31.85 16.76
C VAL A 206 14.04 32.97 15.87
N ARG A 207 13.32 32.59 14.82
CA ARG A 207 12.62 33.49 13.90
C ARG A 207 11.14 33.09 13.85
N ALA A 208 10.26 34.04 13.60
CA ALA A 208 8.86 33.74 13.31
C ALA A 208 8.46 34.34 11.96
N ARG A 209 7.69 33.60 11.16
CA ARG A 209 7.18 34.07 9.88
C ARG A 209 5.73 33.73 9.65
N GLY A 210 5.07 34.55 8.83
CA GLY A 210 3.67 34.36 8.43
C GLY A 210 3.46 33.29 7.39
N ALA A 211 2.19 33.12 7.03
CA ALA A 211 1.81 32.44 5.80
C ALA A 211 2.44 33.15 4.58
N ASP A 212 2.60 34.48 4.63
CA ASP A 212 3.42 35.24 3.68
C ASP A 212 4.91 35.15 4.06
N PRO A 213 5.79 34.65 3.18
CA PRO A 213 7.23 34.62 3.40
C PRO A 213 7.87 35.98 3.70
N ASN A 214 7.22 37.09 3.34
CA ASN A 214 7.72 38.44 3.55
C ASN A 214 7.38 39.01 4.95
N GLU A 215 6.42 38.43 5.67
CA GLU A 215 6.09 38.83 7.03
C GLU A 215 6.98 38.07 8.03
N VAL A 216 8.06 38.72 8.43
CA VAL A 216 9.09 38.14 9.30
C VAL A 216 9.23 38.97 10.56
N ASP A 217 9.06 38.32 11.72
CA ASP A 217 9.42 38.85 13.02
C ASP A 217 10.75 38.18 13.43
N ASP A 218 11.82 38.96 13.41
CA ASP A 218 13.16 38.53 13.84
C ASP A 218 13.56 39.36 15.06
N ASP A 219 13.85 38.67 16.18
CA ASP A 219 14.32 39.29 17.42
C ASP A 219 15.82 39.57 17.29
N GLY A 220 16.15 40.46 16.35
CA GLY A 220 17.47 40.80 15.81
C GLY A 220 18.48 41.37 16.81
N ASP A 221 18.67 40.68 17.93
CA ASP A 221 19.70 40.92 18.94
C ASP A 221 20.33 39.58 19.35
N LEU A 222 21.54 39.33 18.83
CA LEU A 222 22.73 39.02 19.64
C LEU A 222 24.00 39.14 18.78
N VAL A 223 24.79 40.12 19.18
CA VAL A 223 26.23 40.36 18.97
C VAL A 223 27.02 39.07 18.70
N GLU A 224 27.87 39.11 17.68
CA GLU A 224 28.88 38.09 17.39
C GLU A 224 29.73 37.79 18.64
N PRO A 225 29.90 36.52 19.04
CA PRO A 225 31.08 36.15 19.79
C PRO A 225 32.24 36.03 18.80
N ASP A 226 32.96 37.14 18.62
CA ASP A 226 34.41 37.09 18.43
C ASP A 226 34.97 36.37 19.66
N ASP A 227 35.32 35.08 19.51
CA ASP A 227 36.26 34.31 20.32
C ASP A 227 36.10 32.81 20.01
N LEU A 228 36.58 32.36 18.84
CA LEU A 228 37.13 31.01 18.62
C LEU A 228 38.08 31.03 17.39
N ALA A 229 39.13 31.85 17.46
CA ALA A 229 40.47 31.34 17.14
C ALA A 229 40.96 30.71 18.46
N GLU A 230 41.51 29.51 18.57
CA GLU A 230 42.58 28.87 17.81
C GLU A 230 42.43 27.35 17.99
N ASP A 231 42.57 26.55 16.92
CA ASP A 231 43.55 25.46 16.88
C ASP A 231 43.54 24.79 15.50
N SER A 232 44.48 25.18 14.66
CA SER A 232 44.81 24.49 13.42
C SER A 232 46.25 24.84 13.04
N ALA A 233 47.21 24.14 13.65
CA ALA A 233 48.46 23.68 13.03
C ALA A 233 49.33 23.01 14.11
N ASP A 234 49.61 21.71 13.98
CA ASP A 234 50.91 21.25 13.47
C ASP A 234 50.93 19.73 13.33
N ALA A 235 51.62 19.25 12.30
CA ALA A 235 51.85 17.84 12.04
C ALA A 235 53.23 17.41 12.64
N PRO A 236 53.84 16.29 12.21
CA PRO A 236 53.88 15.02 12.92
C PRO A 236 55.25 14.73 13.54
N ARG A 237 55.33 13.88 14.59
CA ARG A 237 56.60 13.25 15.00
C ARG A 237 56.45 11.79 15.42
N SER A 238 57.32 11.01 14.79
CA SER A 238 57.70 9.60 14.94
C SER A 238 58.22 9.18 16.31
N ARG A 239 58.37 7.85 16.46
CA ARG A 239 59.24 7.08 17.40
C ARG A 239 58.53 6.72 18.71
N GLY A 240 58.54 5.51 19.26
CA GLY A 240 59.20 4.21 19.02
C GLY A 240 58.80 3.34 20.25
N GLU A 241 58.43 2.07 20.06
CA GLU A 241 59.29 0.91 20.36
C GLU A 241 59.08 0.31 21.77
N ALA A 242 59.01 -1.03 21.82
CA ALA A 242 59.14 -1.96 22.95
C ALA A 242 57.90 -2.16 23.86
N LEU A 243 57.52 -3.36 24.36
CA LEU A 243 57.90 -4.77 24.19
C LEU A 243 56.99 -5.61 25.14
N ALA A 244 56.87 -6.92 24.88
CA ALA A 244 56.46 -8.01 25.80
C ALA A 244 54.98 -8.13 26.21
N ALA A 245 54.41 -9.28 26.59
CA ALA A 245 54.59 -10.73 26.38
C ALA A 245 53.58 -11.39 27.38
N HIS A 246 52.79 -12.39 26.97
CA HIS A 246 52.15 -13.46 27.79
C HIS A 246 51.09 -14.15 26.91
N ALA A 247 51.20 -15.39 26.45
CA ALA A 247 51.41 -16.71 27.09
C ALA A 247 50.16 -17.26 27.79
N ASP A 248 49.73 -18.43 27.27
CA ASP A 248 48.97 -19.54 27.87
C ASP A 248 47.50 -19.33 28.26
N ASP A 249 46.57 -20.07 27.64
CA ASP A 249 45.86 -21.18 28.31
C ASP A 249 45.03 -22.01 27.29
N GLU A 250 45.41 -23.28 27.13
CA GLU A 250 44.54 -24.39 26.73
C GLU A 250 43.59 -24.70 27.91
N PRO A 251 42.42 -25.37 27.76
CA PRO A 251 42.49 -26.81 27.48
C PRO A 251 41.24 -27.49 26.85
N ASP A 252 41.54 -28.72 26.46
CA ASP A 252 40.83 -29.95 26.85
C ASP A 252 39.95 -30.67 25.81
N THR A 253 40.35 -31.93 25.73
CA THR A 253 39.92 -33.09 24.99
C THR A 253 38.55 -33.61 25.41
N GLY A 254 37.85 -34.26 24.47
CA GLY A 254 36.56 -34.89 24.73
C GLY A 254 36.08 -35.78 23.59
N ASP A 255 36.88 -36.79 23.29
CA ASP A 255 36.54 -37.97 22.48
C ASP A 255 35.29 -38.69 23.03
N THR A 256 34.35 -39.08 22.17
CA THR A 256 33.79 -40.45 22.17
C THR A 256 33.03 -40.75 20.88
N ALA A 257 33.57 -41.74 20.16
CA ALA A 257 33.00 -42.43 19.02
C ALA A 257 31.62 -43.09 19.30
N THR A 258 30.77 -43.22 18.28
CA THR A 258 30.18 -44.54 17.93
C THR A 258 29.69 -44.66 16.48
N ARG A 259 30.22 -45.70 15.83
CA ARG A 259 29.84 -46.45 14.62
C ARG A 259 28.40 -46.32 14.07
N GLY A 260 28.30 -46.36 12.74
CA GLY A 260 27.12 -46.83 12.02
C GLY A 260 27.33 -46.90 10.51
N SER A 261 27.97 -47.96 10.02
CA SER A 261 27.98 -48.36 8.60
C SER A 261 26.58 -48.62 8.07
N SER A 262 26.31 -48.21 6.82
CA SER A 262 25.69 -49.11 5.84
C SER A 262 25.89 -48.59 4.42
N ASP A 263 26.63 -49.39 3.65
CA ASP A 263 26.66 -49.44 2.19
C ASP A 263 25.27 -49.43 1.55
N GLY A 264 25.19 -48.87 0.34
CA GLY A 264 23.96 -48.88 -0.46
C GLY A 264 24.13 -48.29 -1.87
N GLU A 265 24.98 -48.94 -2.66
CA GLU A 265 24.77 -49.28 -4.09
C GLU A 265 24.20 -48.23 -5.07
N ARG A 266 25.06 -47.86 -6.02
CA ARG A 266 24.72 -47.25 -7.33
C ARG A 266 23.72 -48.11 -8.12
N THR A 267 22.75 -47.47 -8.77
CA THR A 267 22.40 -47.78 -10.17
C THR A 267 21.92 -46.52 -10.91
N ASP A 268 22.54 -46.29 -12.07
CA ASP A 268 22.12 -45.37 -13.13
C ASP A 268 20.83 -45.88 -13.81
N THR A 269 19.91 -44.98 -14.20
CA THR A 269 19.53 -44.69 -15.61
C THR A 269 18.27 -43.80 -15.71
N PRO A 270 18.13 -43.02 -16.81
CA PRO A 270 17.16 -41.94 -16.93
C PRO A 270 15.85 -42.41 -17.58
N THR A 271 14.71 -41.83 -17.17
CA THR A 271 13.49 -41.89 -18.00
C THR A 271 12.82 -40.52 -18.05
N ASP A 272 12.89 -39.96 -19.24
CA ASP A 272 12.10 -38.85 -19.78
C ASP A 272 10.61 -39.23 -19.79
N THR A 273 9.78 -38.46 -19.08
CA THR A 273 8.34 -38.38 -19.32
C THR A 273 7.85 -36.99 -18.93
N SER A 274 7.69 -36.13 -19.93
CA SER A 274 6.89 -34.90 -19.86
C SER A 274 5.42 -35.23 -19.57
N PRO A 275 4.74 -34.55 -18.62
CA PRO A 275 3.29 -34.64 -18.52
C PRO A 275 2.61 -33.57 -19.39
N ASP A 276 1.75 -34.06 -20.29
CA ASP A 276 0.75 -33.31 -21.03
C ASP A 276 -0.08 -32.40 -20.10
N THR A 277 0.01 -31.09 -20.32
CA THR A 277 -0.92 -30.11 -19.74
C THR A 277 -2.23 -30.16 -20.54
N PRO A 278 -3.39 -30.49 -19.92
CA PRO A 278 -4.67 -30.44 -20.62
C PRO A 278 -4.95 -28.99 -21.02
N SER A 279 -4.93 -28.73 -22.33
CA SER A 279 -5.30 -27.44 -22.89
C SER A 279 -6.78 -27.18 -22.57
N ASP A 280 -7.07 -26.11 -21.85
CA ASP A 280 -8.44 -25.64 -21.64
C ASP A 280 -9.15 -25.50 -22.99
N PRO A 281 -10.40 -25.99 -23.12
CA PRO A 281 -11.14 -25.84 -24.35
C PRO A 281 -11.33 -24.35 -24.64
N VAL A 282 -10.67 -23.88 -25.69
CA VAL A 282 -10.81 -22.52 -26.23
C VAL A 282 -12.31 -22.31 -26.48
N ALA A 283 -12.92 -21.41 -25.69
CA ALA A 283 -14.33 -21.10 -25.81
C ALA A 283 -14.67 -20.70 -27.25
N ASP A 284 -15.76 -21.25 -27.79
CA ASP A 284 -16.21 -20.95 -29.15
C ASP A 284 -16.38 -19.42 -29.30
N PRO A 285 -15.72 -18.78 -30.29
CA PRO A 285 -15.84 -17.34 -30.51
C PRO A 285 -17.28 -16.88 -30.72
N GLU A 286 -18.19 -17.75 -31.18
CA GLU A 286 -19.62 -17.42 -31.28
C GLU A 286 -20.29 -17.32 -29.91
N GLN A 287 -19.92 -18.19 -28.97
CA GLN A 287 -20.41 -18.14 -27.60
C GLN A 287 -20.01 -16.83 -26.90
N VAL A 288 -18.74 -16.41 -27.07
CA VAL A 288 -18.23 -15.14 -26.51
C VAL A 288 -19.02 -13.94 -27.04
N ARG A 289 -19.34 -13.93 -28.35
CA ARG A 289 -20.13 -12.86 -28.99
C ARG A 289 -21.58 -12.86 -28.50
N PHE A 290 -22.19 -14.03 -28.32
CA PHE A 290 -23.52 -14.15 -27.77
C PHE A 290 -23.59 -13.64 -26.32
N ASP A 291 -22.64 -14.03 -25.46
CA ASP A 291 -22.61 -13.62 -24.05
C ASP A 291 -22.39 -12.11 -23.88
N ALA A 292 -21.57 -11.50 -24.75
CA ALA A 292 -21.43 -10.05 -24.80
C ALA A 292 -22.76 -9.36 -25.18
N ARG A 293 -23.44 -9.85 -26.23
CA ARG A 293 -24.71 -9.28 -26.70
C ARG A 293 -25.85 -9.48 -25.70
N LEU A 294 -25.88 -10.62 -24.99
CA LEU A 294 -26.87 -10.91 -23.97
C LEU A 294 -26.76 -9.94 -22.78
N ARG A 295 -25.53 -9.62 -22.35
CA ARG A 295 -25.29 -8.61 -21.29
C ARG A 295 -25.80 -7.23 -21.70
N GLU A 296 -25.49 -6.80 -22.91
CA GLU A 296 -25.99 -5.53 -23.47
C GLU A 296 -27.52 -5.49 -23.51
N MET A 297 -28.15 -6.59 -23.94
CA MET A 297 -29.61 -6.67 -24.06
C MET A 297 -30.31 -6.66 -22.70
N ARG A 298 -29.75 -7.33 -21.68
CA ARG A 298 -30.30 -7.30 -20.31
C ARG A 298 -30.29 -5.89 -19.73
N ALA A 299 -29.20 -5.15 -19.92
CA ALA A 299 -29.14 -3.74 -19.49
C ALA A 299 -30.19 -2.88 -20.19
N SER A 300 -30.42 -3.09 -21.49
CA SER A 300 -31.47 -2.39 -22.24
C SER A 300 -32.89 -2.76 -21.75
N ILE A 301 -33.15 -4.03 -21.44
CA ILE A 301 -34.44 -4.49 -20.89
C ILE A 301 -34.67 -3.88 -19.50
N GLU A 302 -33.66 -3.81 -18.63
CA GLU A 302 -33.80 -3.20 -17.29
C GLU A 302 -34.14 -1.72 -17.37
N ARG A 303 -33.46 -0.95 -18.23
CA ARG A 303 -33.81 0.46 -18.49
C ARG A 303 -35.22 0.59 -19.04
N PHE A 304 -35.59 -0.31 -19.96
CA PHE A 304 -36.93 -0.32 -20.54
C PHE A 304 -38.00 -0.70 -19.50
N ALA A 305 -37.72 -1.63 -18.60
CA ALA A 305 -38.61 -2.02 -17.51
C ALA A 305 -38.84 -0.89 -16.51
N ALA A 306 -37.80 -0.10 -16.22
CA ALA A 306 -37.91 1.08 -15.37
C ALA A 306 -38.84 2.17 -15.93
N SER A 307 -39.09 2.18 -17.24
CA SER A 307 -40.02 3.13 -17.88
C SER A 307 -41.51 2.79 -17.71
N GLY A 308 -41.86 1.65 -17.11
CA GLY A 308 -43.26 1.29 -16.80
C GLY A 308 -44.09 0.82 -17.99
N VAL A 309 -43.49 0.57 -19.15
CA VAL A 309 -44.22 0.18 -20.37
C VAL A 309 -44.74 -1.26 -20.28
N ALA A 310 -46.03 -1.46 -20.53
CA ALA A 310 -46.67 -2.79 -20.49
C ALA A 310 -46.07 -3.82 -21.46
N GLU A 311 -45.35 -3.38 -22.50
CA GLU A 311 -44.70 -4.23 -23.51
C GLU A 311 -43.49 -5.00 -22.97
N VAL A 312 -42.97 -4.67 -21.77
CA VAL A 312 -41.88 -5.40 -21.09
C VAL A 312 -42.22 -6.88 -20.89
N ALA A 313 -43.49 -7.21 -20.64
CA ALA A 313 -43.95 -8.59 -20.50
C ALA A 313 -43.72 -9.44 -21.76
N LYS A 314 -43.61 -8.82 -22.95
CA LYS A 314 -43.35 -9.49 -24.22
C LYS A 314 -41.85 -9.75 -24.47
N LEU A 315 -40.96 -9.09 -23.74
CA LEU A 315 -39.51 -9.22 -23.91
C LEU A 315 -38.97 -10.50 -23.24
N LYS A 316 -39.55 -10.90 -22.10
CA LYS A 316 -39.11 -12.07 -21.34
C LYS A 316 -39.16 -13.38 -22.14
N PRO A 317 -40.26 -13.74 -22.84
CA PRO A 317 -40.30 -14.98 -23.63
C PRO A 317 -39.26 -15.02 -24.76
N LEU A 318 -38.91 -13.88 -25.34
CA LEU A 318 -37.90 -13.79 -26.41
C LEU A 318 -36.48 -13.90 -25.85
N LEU A 319 -36.23 -13.36 -24.66
CA LEU A 319 -34.96 -13.53 -23.95
C LEU A 319 -34.77 -15.00 -23.53
N ASP A 320 -35.82 -15.63 -23.00
CA ASP A 320 -35.81 -17.05 -22.61
C ASP A 320 -35.61 -17.96 -23.84
N PHE A 321 -36.19 -17.60 -24.99
CA PHE A 321 -35.93 -18.29 -26.26
C PHE A 321 -34.47 -18.16 -26.70
N ALA A 322 -33.90 -16.95 -26.64
CA ALA A 322 -32.51 -16.70 -27.03
C ALA A 322 -31.52 -17.46 -26.14
N THR A 323 -31.71 -17.44 -24.82
CA THR A 323 -30.85 -18.16 -23.86
C THR A 323 -30.99 -19.68 -24.01
N GLY A 324 -32.20 -20.18 -24.23
CA GLY A 324 -32.44 -21.60 -24.51
C GLY A 324 -31.71 -22.07 -25.77
N LYS A 325 -31.77 -21.29 -26.85
CA LYS A 325 -31.05 -21.61 -28.10
C LYS A 325 -29.53 -21.57 -27.95
N ALA A 326 -28.99 -20.66 -27.16
CA ALA A 326 -27.56 -20.64 -26.86
C ALA A 326 -27.11 -21.86 -26.04
N ALA A 327 -27.92 -22.30 -25.07
CA ALA A 327 -27.64 -23.51 -24.29
C ALA A 327 -27.64 -24.79 -25.15
N GLU A 328 -28.39 -24.81 -26.25
CA GLU A 328 -28.39 -25.88 -27.26
C GLU A 328 -27.21 -25.77 -28.25
N GLY A 329 -26.31 -24.79 -28.12
CA GLY A 329 -25.23 -24.53 -29.07
C GLY A 329 -25.69 -23.87 -30.38
N LEU A 330 -26.94 -23.42 -30.46
CA LEU A 330 -27.52 -22.79 -31.65
C LEU A 330 -27.36 -21.26 -31.62
N HIS A 331 -26.11 -20.80 -31.55
CA HIS A 331 -25.78 -19.38 -31.35
C HIS A 331 -26.37 -18.44 -32.41
N ARG A 332 -26.47 -18.88 -33.68
CA ARG A 332 -27.11 -18.11 -34.75
C ARG A 332 -28.61 -17.86 -34.50
N ALA A 333 -29.34 -18.86 -34.01
CA ALA A 333 -30.75 -18.72 -33.66
C ALA A 333 -30.93 -17.87 -32.39
N ALA A 334 -29.98 -18.00 -31.45
CA ALA A 334 -29.93 -17.20 -30.24
C ALA A 334 -29.75 -15.70 -30.55
N HIS A 335 -28.87 -15.36 -31.51
CA HIS A 335 -28.70 -13.99 -32.00
C HIS A 335 -29.98 -13.42 -32.65
N GLN A 336 -30.71 -14.21 -33.44
CA GLN A 336 -32.00 -13.77 -34.01
C GLN A 336 -33.05 -13.48 -32.92
N GLY A 337 -33.04 -14.24 -31.82
CA GLY A 337 -33.86 -13.96 -30.65
C GLY A 337 -33.52 -12.61 -30.01
N LEU A 338 -32.22 -12.30 -29.84
CA LEU A 338 -31.77 -11.00 -29.32
C LEU A 338 -32.11 -9.83 -30.28
N ASP A 339 -32.05 -10.05 -31.59
CA ASP A 339 -32.45 -9.03 -32.57
C ASP A 339 -33.96 -8.74 -32.54
N ALA A 340 -34.79 -9.75 -32.26
CA ALA A 340 -36.22 -9.56 -32.06
C ALA A 340 -36.54 -8.76 -30.79
N VAL A 341 -35.79 -8.99 -29.70
CA VAL A 341 -35.85 -8.19 -28.47
C VAL A 341 -35.47 -6.74 -28.77
N ALA A 342 -34.35 -6.52 -29.48
CA ALA A 342 -33.88 -5.17 -29.84
C ALA A 342 -34.95 -4.39 -30.64
N LYS A 343 -35.54 -5.02 -31.65
CA LYS A 343 -36.60 -4.41 -32.48
C LYS A 343 -37.86 -4.07 -31.67
N LEU A 344 -38.21 -4.87 -30.68
CA LEU A 344 -39.35 -4.57 -29.81
C LEU A 344 -39.07 -3.37 -28.91
N ILE A 345 -37.86 -3.28 -28.35
CA ILE A 345 -37.43 -2.12 -27.55
C ILE A 345 -37.45 -0.86 -28.43
N GLU A 346 -36.87 -0.91 -29.63
CA GLU A 346 -36.85 0.21 -30.58
C GLU A 346 -38.26 0.67 -30.98
N LYS A 347 -39.16 -0.27 -31.28
CA LYS A 347 -40.55 0.03 -31.64
C LYS A 347 -41.34 0.65 -30.48
N ALA A 348 -40.98 0.32 -29.25
CA ALA A 348 -41.68 0.76 -28.05
C ALA A 348 -41.11 2.07 -27.45
N ALA A 349 -39.84 2.39 -27.72
CA ALA A 349 -39.18 3.62 -27.31
C ALA A 349 -39.97 4.93 -27.60
N PRO A 350 -40.58 5.15 -28.79
CA PRO A 350 -41.31 6.39 -29.06
C PRO A 350 -42.61 6.56 -28.25
N LYS A 351 -43.16 5.48 -27.66
CA LYS A 351 -44.36 5.57 -26.82
C LYS A 351 -44.07 6.07 -25.40
N VAL A 352 -42.84 5.85 -24.90
CA VAL A 352 -42.39 6.33 -23.57
C VAL A 352 -42.38 7.87 -23.50
N GLY A 353 -42.09 8.53 -24.63
CA GLY A 353 -42.09 10.00 -24.71
C GLY A 353 -43.46 10.65 -24.85
N ALA A 354 -44.49 9.90 -25.23
CA ALA A 354 -45.83 10.46 -25.45
C ALA A 354 -46.72 10.44 -24.18
N GLU A 355 -46.53 9.48 -23.28
CA GLU A 355 -47.33 9.33 -22.05
C GLU A 355 -46.80 10.15 -20.87
N THR A 356 -45.57 10.68 -20.95
CA THR A 356 -44.98 11.57 -19.93
C THR A 356 -45.21 13.06 -20.19
N ALA A 357 -45.75 13.43 -21.36
CA ALA A 357 -45.96 14.82 -21.77
C ALA A 357 -47.13 15.55 -21.07
N THR A 358 -47.94 14.87 -20.25
CA THR A 358 -49.07 15.49 -19.51
C THR A 358 -48.69 16.08 -18.15
N ALA A 359 -47.41 16.05 -17.74
CA ALA A 359 -46.91 16.66 -16.49
C ALA A 359 -46.04 17.92 -16.73
N ALA A 360 -46.45 18.80 -17.66
CA ALA A 360 -45.68 19.98 -18.11
C ALA A 360 -45.42 21.07 -17.02
N GLY A 361 -45.94 20.90 -15.80
CA GLY A 361 -45.66 21.79 -14.66
C GLY A 361 -44.38 21.47 -13.89
N ASP A 362 -43.92 20.21 -13.88
CA ASP A 362 -42.81 19.76 -13.00
C ASP A 362 -41.45 19.64 -13.72
N GLY A 363 -41.42 19.60 -15.05
CA GLY A 363 -40.18 19.42 -15.82
C GLY A 363 -39.14 20.53 -15.59
N MET A 364 -39.58 21.78 -15.47
CA MET A 364 -38.68 22.91 -15.20
C MET A 364 -38.08 22.84 -13.79
N THR A 365 -38.83 22.35 -12.81
CA THR A 365 -38.36 22.22 -11.42
C THR A 365 -37.29 21.13 -11.32
N GLY A 366 -37.54 19.97 -11.92
CA GLY A 366 -36.56 18.87 -11.99
C GLY A 366 -35.28 19.25 -12.74
N PHE A 367 -35.41 19.94 -13.87
CA PHE A 367 -34.26 20.41 -14.65
C PHE A 367 -33.37 21.39 -13.87
N LYS A 368 -33.98 22.37 -13.17
CA LYS A 368 -33.24 23.35 -12.35
C LYS A 368 -32.50 22.69 -11.18
N SER A 369 -33.12 21.71 -10.51
CA SER A 369 -32.46 20.96 -9.44
C SER A 369 -31.22 20.24 -9.96
N ARG A 370 -31.38 19.51 -11.08
CA ARG A 370 -30.30 18.73 -11.70
C ARG A 370 -29.14 19.59 -12.16
N ILE A 371 -29.43 20.75 -12.76
CA ILE A 371 -28.38 21.72 -13.10
C ILE A 371 -27.64 22.23 -11.88
N THR A 372 -28.33 22.48 -10.77
CA THR A 372 -27.68 23.02 -9.56
C THR A 372 -26.68 22.02 -8.99
N GLU A 373 -27.07 20.75 -8.91
CA GLU A 373 -26.21 19.64 -8.46
C GLU A 373 -25.02 19.44 -9.41
N LEU A 374 -25.28 19.37 -10.72
CA LEU A 374 -24.24 19.21 -11.73
C LEU A 374 -23.26 20.38 -11.77
N THR A 375 -23.72 21.61 -11.50
CA THR A 375 -22.86 22.80 -11.50
C THR A 375 -21.90 22.73 -10.33
N ALA A 376 -22.37 22.28 -9.16
CA ALA A 376 -21.51 22.08 -7.99
C ALA A 376 -20.47 20.98 -8.28
N ALA A 377 -20.89 19.83 -8.82
CA ALA A 377 -19.99 18.74 -9.18
C ALA A 377 -18.95 19.13 -10.23
N LEU A 378 -19.38 19.87 -11.27
CA LEU A 378 -18.50 20.38 -12.32
C LEU A 378 -17.51 21.42 -11.80
N LYS A 379 -17.93 22.29 -10.87
CA LYS A 379 -17.04 23.23 -10.20
C LYS A 379 -15.96 22.49 -9.42
N THR A 380 -16.33 21.48 -8.63
CA THR A 380 -15.37 20.63 -7.93
C THR A 380 -14.40 19.94 -8.91
N ALA A 381 -14.89 19.48 -10.07
CA ALA A 381 -14.04 18.89 -11.10
C ALA A 381 -13.06 19.90 -11.75
N LEU A 382 -13.50 21.14 -11.98
CA LEU A 382 -12.69 22.24 -12.49
C LEU A 382 -11.62 22.67 -11.48
N ASP A 383 -11.99 22.83 -10.21
CA ASP A 383 -11.07 23.19 -9.13
C ASP A 383 -10.02 22.08 -8.91
N ALA A 384 -10.37 20.83 -9.20
CA ALA A 384 -9.46 19.69 -9.18
C ALA A 384 -8.59 19.55 -10.46
N GLY A 385 -8.72 20.46 -11.43
CA GLY A 385 -7.92 20.46 -12.67
C GLY A 385 -8.18 19.27 -13.58
N ARG A 386 -9.39 18.69 -13.58
CA ARG A 386 -9.68 17.49 -14.38
C ARG A 386 -9.71 17.79 -15.87
N ASP A 387 -9.09 16.92 -16.66
CA ASP A 387 -9.17 16.94 -18.12
C ASP A 387 -10.62 16.82 -18.59
N GLY A 388 -10.98 17.57 -19.63
CA GLY A 388 -12.34 17.59 -20.20
C GLY A 388 -13.36 18.44 -19.42
N ALA A 389 -13.01 19.03 -18.27
CA ALA A 389 -13.95 19.85 -17.49
C ALA A 389 -14.44 21.11 -18.24
N ALA A 390 -13.62 21.66 -19.14
CA ALA A 390 -14.03 22.75 -20.03
C ALA A 390 -15.09 22.32 -21.06
N GLU A 391 -14.96 21.12 -21.61
CA GLU A 391 -15.90 20.56 -22.59
C GLU A 391 -17.22 20.17 -21.91
N GLN A 392 -17.15 19.64 -20.69
CA GLN A 392 -18.30 19.40 -19.82
C GLN A 392 -19.07 20.69 -19.52
N ARG A 393 -18.35 21.79 -19.23
CA ARG A 393 -18.97 23.12 -19.04
C ARG A 393 -19.68 23.61 -20.30
N ALA A 394 -19.10 23.37 -21.47
CA ALA A 394 -19.71 23.73 -22.74
C ALA A 394 -21.01 22.92 -22.99
N ARG A 395 -21.00 21.61 -22.73
CA ARG A 395 -22.19 20.74 -22.82
C ARG A 395 -23.29 21.16 -21.84
N MET A 396 -22.91 21.52 -20.61
CA MET A 396 -23.85 22.04 -19.63
C MET A 396 -24.50 23.37 -20.07
N ALA A 397 -23.73 24.26 -20.71
CA ALA A 397 -24.27 25.48 -21.30
C ALA A 397 -25.23 25.20 -22.47
N GLN A 398 -24.95 24.18 -23.30
CA GLN A 398 -25.87 23.73 -24.35
C GLN A 398 -27.17 23.18 -23.77
N ALA A 399 -27.12 22.45 -22.65
CA ALA A 399 -28.31 21.96 -21.95
C ALA A 399 -29.19 23.11 -21.46
N VAL A 400 -28.60 24.14 -20.85
CA VAL A 400 -29.32 25.37 -20.43
C VAL A 400 -29.98 26.05 -21.63
N ALA A 401 -29.27 26.18 -22.76
CA ALA A 401 -29.79 26.80 -23.96
C ALA A 401 -30.95 26.01 -24.59
N ALA A 402 -30.89 24.68 -24.56
CA ALA A 402 -31.97 23.80 -25.01
C ALA A 402 -33.23 23.95 -24.13
N ALA A 403 -33.06 23.98 -22.80
CA ALA A 403 -34.16 24.19 -21.87
C ALA A 403 -34.82 25.58 -22.03
N GLY A 404 -34.04 26.62 -22.32
CA GLY A 404 -34.58 27.96 -22.64
C GLY A 404 -35.47 27.99 -23.88
N LYS A 405 -35.29 27.04 -24.81
CA LYS A 405 -36.14 26.83 -25.99
C LYS A 405 -37.27 25.83 -25.74
N GLN A 406 -37.50 25.43 -24.49
CA GLN A 406 -38.44 24.39 -24.09
C GLN A 406 -38.15 23.00 -24.71
N ALA A 407 -36.93 22.77 -25.21
CA ALA A 407 -36.49 21.46 -25.72
C ALA A 407 -35.93 20.60 -24.58
N PHE A 408 -36.80 20.24 -23.62
CA PHE A 408 -36.40 19.57 -22.38
C PHE A 408 -35.80 18.18 -22.60
N ASP A 409 -36.25 17.42 -23.60
CA ASP A 409 -35.67 16.11 -23.93
C ASP A 409 -34.20 16.24 -24.35
N GLN A 410 -33.90 17.23 -25.21
CA GLN A 410 -32.53 17.52 -25.62
C GLN A 410 -31.69 18.02 -24.43
N ALA A 411 -32.27 18.87 -23.58
CA ALA A 411 -31.60 19.37 -22.40
C ALA A 411 -31.25 18.24 -21.42
N HIS A 412 -32.18 17.31 -21.17
CA HIS A 412 -31.94 16.14 -20.33
C HIS A 412 -30.88 15.20 -20.91
N GLY A 413 -30.91 14.91 -22.21
CA GLY A 413 -29.87 14.09 -22.85
C GLY A 413 -28.46 14.69 -22.71
N LEU A 414 -28.33 16.01 -22.81
CA LEU A 414 -27.05 16.69 -22.57
C LEU A 414 -26.61 16.65 -21.11
N LEU A 415 -27.54 16.69 -20.15
CA LEU A 415 -27.21 16.50 -18.73
C LEU A 415 -26.82 15.06 -18.41
N ASP A 416 -27.45 14.07 -19.04
CA ASP A 416 -27.08 12.65 -18.91
C ASP A 416 -25.65 12.41 -19.40
N GLU A 417 -25.23 13.04 -20.50
CA GLU A 417 -23.85 12.97 -21.00
C GLU A 417 -22.85 13.55 -19.98
N VAL A 418 -23.17 14.71 -19.39
CA VAL A 418 -22.33 15.35 -18.36
C VAL A 418 -22.24 14.50 -17.09
N GLU A 419 -23.35 13.92 -16.64
CA GLU A 419 -23.37 13.00 -15.49
C GLU A 419 -22.60 11.72 -15.75
N ALA A 420 -22.74 11.12 -16.94
CA ALA A 420 -22.01 9.92 -17.30
C ALA A 420 -20.49 10.14 -17.25
N TRP A 421 -20.02 11.31 -17.72
CA TRP A 421 -18.62 11.72 -17.62
C TRP A 421 -18.16 11.96 -16.18
N LEU A 422 -18.96 12.66 -15.38
CA LEU A 422 -18.64 12.90 -13.96
C LEU A 422 -18.65 11.59 -13.14
N GLY A 423 -19.54 10.65 -13.47
CA GLY A 423 -19.65 9.34 -12.84
C GLY A 423 -18.50 8.39 -13.19
N THR A 424 -18.05 8.36 -14.45
CA THR A 424 -16.85 7.60 -14.85
C THR A 424 -15.59 8.14 -14.17
N ALA A 425 -15.48 9.46 -14.01
CA ALA A 425 -14.38 10.07 -13.28
C ALA A 425 -14.38 9.71 -11.77
N ALA A 426 -15.56 9.60 -11.14
CA ALA A 426 -15.67 9.18 -9.75
C ALA A 426 -15.31 7.70 -9.54
N ALA A 427 -15.68 6.83 -10.48
CA ALA A 427 -15.32 5.41 -10.47
C ALA A 427 -13.82 5.18 -10.68
N SER A 428 -13.20 5.97 -11.58
CA SER A 428 -11.74 5.95 -11.81
C SER A 428 -10.95 6.40 -10.57
N ALA A 429 -11.43 7.42 -9.83
CA ALA A 429 -10.77 7.91 -8.63
C ALA A 429 -10.69 6.86 -7.48
N GLY A 430 -11.71 5.99 -7.37
CA GLY A 430 -11.71 4.88 -6.41
C GLY A 430 -10.81 3.71 -6.83
N GLY A 431 -10.76 3.41 -8.14
CA GLY A 431 -9.87 2.38 -8.69
C GLY A 431 -8.38 2.73 -8.56
N GLY A 432 -8.03 4.01 -8.73
CA GLY A 432 -6.64 4.47 -8.67
C GLY A 432 -5.95 4.22 -7.32
N LEU A 433 -6.66 4.39 -6.21
CA LEU A 433 -6.13 4.13 -4.86
C LEU A 433 -5.82 2.65 -4.63
N VAL A 434 -6.71 1.76 -5.07
CA VAL A 434 -6.48 0.30 -4.96
C VAL A 434 -5.33 -0.12 -5.86
N ALA A 435 -5.26 0.41 -7.09
CA ALA A 435 -4.18 0.14 -8.01
C ALA A 435 -2.82 0.64 -7.49
N LEU A 436 -2.76 1.80 -6.84
CA LEU A 436 -1.56 2.29 -6.15
C LEU A 436 -1.13 1.35 -5.02
N GLN A 437 -2.05 0.95 -4.14
CA GLN A 437 -1.74 0.04 -3.04
C GLN A 437 -1.23 -1.31 -3.54
N GLN A 438 -1.87 -1.85 -4.60
CA GLN A 438 -1.42 -3.07 -5.26
C GLN A 438 -0.05 -2.91 -5.92
N SER A 439 0.23 -1.74 -6.49
CA SER A 439 1.53 -1.43 -7.09
C SER A 439 2.62 -1.37 -6.03
N ARG A 440 2.35 -0.72 -4.89
CA ARG A 440 3.24 -0.70 -3.73
C ARG A 440 3.56 -2.10 -3.22
N LEU A 441 2.54 -2.93 -3.00
CA LEU A 441 2.71 -4.31 -2.52
C LEU A 441 3.46 -5.18 -3.52
N ALA A 442 3.19 -5.04 -4.82
CA ALA A 442 3.88 -5.80 -5.86
C ALA A 442 5.36 -5.43 -5.95
N TRP A 443 5.69 -4.14 -5.84
CA TRP A 443 7.07 -3.67 -5.79
C TRP A 443 7.79 -4.18 -4.54
N ASP A 444 7.22 -4.01 -3.36
CA ASP A 444 7.82 -4.48 -2.10
C ASP A 444 8.04 -6.00 -2.10
N GLY A 445 7.08 -6.75 -2.62
CA GLY A 445 7.21 -8.19 -2.79
C GLY A 445 8.31 -8.60 -3.77
N LEU A 446 8.55 -7.84 -4.84
CA LEU A 446 9.69 -8.06 -5.73
C LEU A 446 11.01 -7.82 -4.99
N ARG A 447 11.13 -6.71 -4.26
CA ARG A 447 12.35 -6.38 -3.51
C ARG A 447 12.75 -7.52 -2.58
N GLN A 448 11.78 -8.02 -1.81
CA GLN A 448 12.01 -9.14 -0.91
C GLN A 448 12.50 -10.39 -1.66
N ARG A 449 11.84 -10.78 -2.77
CA ARG A 449 12.27 -11.95 -3.55
C ARG A 449 13.66 -11.81 -4.14
N VAL A 450 14.02 -10.61 -4.62
CA VAL A 450 15.35 -10.35 -5.16
C VAL A 450 16.40 -10.42 -4.04
N SER A 451 16.12 -9.85 -2.86
CA SER A 451 16.98 -9.98 -1.68
C SER A 451 17.17 -11.45 -1.30
N ASP A 452 16.08 -12.23 -1.21
CA ASP A 452 16.14 -13.64 -0.85
C ASP A 452 16.97 -14.45 -1.86
N GLN A 453 16.85 -14.15 -3.16
CA GLN A 453 17.65 -14.82 -4.21
C GLN A 453 19.13 -14.45 -4.13
N LEU A 454 19.46 -13.21 -3.80
CA LEU A 454 20.86 -12.82 -3.58
C LEU A 454 21.45 -13.45 -2.31
N ASP A 455 20.70 -13.49 -1.22
CA ASP A 455 21.14 -14.15 0.01
C ASP A 455 21.40 -15.65 -0.24
N ALA A 456 20.52 -16.31 -1.00
CA ALA A 456 20.69 -17.69 -1.41
C ALA A 456 21.93 -17.89 -2.32
N LEU A 457 22.16 -16.95 -3.24
CA LEU A 457 23.35 -16.96 -4.09
C LEU A 457 24.63 -16.77 -3.27
N GLU A 458 24.65 -15.81 -2.33
CA GLU A 458 25.79 -15.58 -1.43
C GLU A 458 26.13 -16.85 -0.64
N GLN A 459 25.11 -17.51 -0.08
CA GLN A 459 25.31 -18.77 0.64
C GLN A 459 25.87 -19.88 -0.24
N ALA A 460 25.32 -20.06 -1.45
CA ALA A 460 25.78 -21.08 -2.39
C ALA A 460 27.24 -20.86 -2.82
N VAL A 461 27.62 -19.60 -3.08
CA VAL A 461 28.98 -19.22 -3.44
C VAL A 461 29.96 -19.50 -2.29
N ILE A 462 29.62 -19.11 -1.05
CA ILE A 462 30.46 -19.35 0.13
C ILE A 462 30.60 -20.85 0.42
N GLU A 463 29.52 -21.62 0.29
CA GLU A 463 29.56 -23.07 0.50
C GLU A 463 30.47 -23.76 -0.51
N GLN A 464 30.39 -23.38 -1.79
CA GLN A 464 31.25 -23.95 -2.82
C GLN A 464 32.72 -23.55 -2.65
N VAL A 465 33.01 -22.32 -2.23
CA VAL A 465 34.38 -21.88 -1.90
C VAL A 465 34.93 -22.66 -0.71
N ARG A 466 34.13 -22.87 0.35
CA ARG A 466 34.53 -23.70 1.49
C ARG A 466 34.85 -25.13 1.07
N ALA A 467 34.01 -25.72 0.23
CA ALA A 467 34.23 -27.06 -0.29
C ALA A 467 35.53 -27.13 -1.12
N HIS A 468 35.80 -26.11 -1.94
CA HIS A 468 37.03 -26.02 -2.72
C HIS A 468 38.28 -25.90 -1.82
N ASN A 469 38.27 -24.99 -0.85
CA ASN A 469 39.39 -24.76 0.07
C ASN A 469 39.64 -25.96 1.01
N ALA A 470 38.61 -26.77 1.30
CA ALA A 470 38.74 -27.96 2.15
C ALA A 470 39.34 -29.18 1.41
N ASP A 471 39.36 -29.17 0.09
CA ASP A 471 39.90 -30.25 -0.72
C ASP A 471 41.42 -30.08 -0.89
N ALA A 472 42.17 -31.04 -0.33
CA ALA A 472 43.63 -31.02 -0.29
C ALA A 472 44.30 -31.16 -1.66
N ASP A 473 43.56 -31.59 -2.70
CA ASP A 473 44.06 -31.68 -4.07
C ASP A 473 43.97 -30.35 -4.83
N ASN A 474 43.26 -29.34 -4.29
CA ASN A 474 43.23 -28.00 -4.86
C ASN A 474 44.44 -27.18 -4.37
N GLU A 475 45.23 -26.66 -5.31
CA GLU A 475 46.40 -25.82 -5.00
C GLU A 475 46.01 -24.35 -4.74
N ASP A 476 44.81 -23.94 -5.14
CA ASP A 476 44.30 -22.59 -5.00
C ASP A 476 43.40 -22.46 -3.75
N GLU A 477 43.61 -21.41 -2.95
CA GLU A 477 42.76 -21.06 -1.81
C GLU A 477 42.11 -19.69 -2.06
N PHE A 478 40.79 -19.63 -1.92
CA PHE A 478 40.05 -18.38 -2.06
C PHE A 478 39.81 -17.72 -0.70
N ASP A 479 40.05 -16.40 -0.59
CA ASP A 479 39.74 -15.63 0.62
C ASP A 479 38.22 -15.41 0.75
N GLU A 480 37.60 -16.11 1.70
CA GLU A 480 36.17 -15.99 2.02
C GLU A 480 35.76 -14.55 2.39
N ALA A 481 36.63 -13.81 3.08
CA ALA A 481 36.32 -12.46 3.55
C ALA A 481 36.32 -11.46 2.38
N GLU A 482 37.27 -11.59 1.45
CA GLU A 482 37.28 -10.79 0.22
C GLU A 482 36.04 -11.08 -0.64
N LEU A 483 35.69 -12.36 -0.80
CA LEU A 483 34.52 -12.79 -1.56
C LEU A 483 33.21 -12.25 -0.96
N THR A 484 33.04 -12.39 0.35
CA THR A 484 31.89 -11.85 1.09
C THR A 484 31.79 -10.34 0.95
N ALA A 485 32.93 -9.62 1.03
CA ALA A 485 32.97 -8.18 0.82
C ALA A 485 32.59 -7.79 -0.63
N GLY A 486 32.95 -8.61 -1.62
CA GLY A 486 32.53 -8.47 -3.01
C GLY A 486 31.02 -8.63 -3.19
N LEU A 487 30.45 -9.70 -2.63
CA LEU A 487 29.01 -10.02 -2.72
C LEU A 487 28.13 -8.94 -2.07
N ARG A 488 28.55 -8.38 -0.93
CA ARG A 488 27.83 -7.25 -0.28
C ARG A 488 27.69 -6.00 -1.16
N ARG A 489 28.57 -5.80 -2.15
CA ARG A 489 28.44 -4.68 -3.10
C ARG A 489 27.21 -4.85 -4.00
N LEU A 490 26.79 -6.09 -4.27
CA LEU A 490 25.56 -6.39 -5.04
C LEU A 490 24.32 -5.90 -4.30
N HIS A 491 24.24 -6.15 -2.98
CA HIS A 491 23.15 -5.65 -2.14
C HIS A 491 23.09 -4.12 -2.12
N THR A 492 24.25 -3.45 -2.10
CA THR A 492 24.31 -1.98 -2.11
C THR A 492 23.75 -1.38 -3.42
N LEU A 493 23.93 -2.06 -4.55
CA LEU A 493 23.38 -1.62 -5.84
C LEU A 493 21.85 -1.73 -5.86
N LEU A 494 21.28 -2.78 -5.24
CA LEU A 494 19.83 -2.95 -5.10
C LEU A 494 19.19 -1.97 -4.13
N ASP A 495 19.84 -1.71 -2.99
CA ASP A 495 19.37 -0.71 -2.01
C ASP A 495 19.19 0.68 -2.64
N ARG A 496 19.98 0.99 -3.68
CA ARG A 496 19.87 2.25 -4.43
C ARG A 496 18.66 2.33 -5.36
N LEU A 497 18.17 1.18 -5.86
CA LEU A 497 16.93 1.09 -6.63
C LEU A 497 15.69 1.08 -5.73
N ASP A 498 15.87 0.95 -4.42
CA ASP A 498 14.83 0.37 -3.57
C ASP A 498 13.83 1.38 -2.98
N THR A 499 14.29 2.57 -2.61
CA THR A 499 13.47 3.50 -1.81
C THR A 499 12.66 4.48 -2.65
N ARG A 500 13.23 4.97 -3.76
CA ARG A 500 12.61 6.05 -4.57
C ARG A 500 11.19 5.74 -5.04
N LEU A 501 10.95 4.51 -5.48
CA LEU A 501 9.63 4.12 -6.00
C LEU A 501 8.61 3.94 -4.86
N ILE A 502 8.99 3.35 -3.73
CA ILE A 502 8.11 3.22 -2.57
C ILE A 502 7.72 4.59 -2.04
N ASP A 503 8.70 5.46 -1.84
CA ASP A 503 8.48 6.81 -1.34
C ASP A 503 7.49 7.56 -2.25
N LYS A 504 7.65 7.44 -3.57
CA LYS A 504 6.73 8.08 -4.51
C LYS A 504 5.34 7.47 -4.57
N LEU A 505 5.23 6.16 -4.41
CA LEU A 505 3.92 5.50 -4.30
C LEU A 505 3.20 5.89 -3.00
N ASP A 506 3.93 6.06 -1.89
CA ASP A 506 3.39 6.51 -0.60
C ASP A 506 2.99 7.99 -0.63
N GLU A 507 3.79 8.84 -1.28
CA GLU A 507 3.42 10.23 -1.59
C GLU A 507 2.16 10.28 -2.47
N ALA A 508 2.02 9.41 -3.47
CA ALA A 508 0.84 9.36 -4.32
C ALA A 508 -0.42 8.91 -3.55
N LEU A 509 -0.29 7.91 -2.67
CA LEU A 509 -1.37 7.41 -1.82
C LEU A 509 -1.89 8.47 -0.85
N SER A 510 -0.99 9.31 -0.33
CA SER A 510 -1.32 10.40 0.60
C SER A 510 -1.79 11.68 -0.08
N ALA A 511 -1.40 11.91 -1.34
CA ALA A 511 -1.83 13.06 -2.13
C ALA A 511 -3.28 12.96 -2.65
N SER A 512 -3.84 14.06 -3.12
CA SER A 512 -5.18 14.12 -3.73
C SER A 512 -5.19 14.98 -5.00
N GLY A 513 -6.23 14.82 -5.83
CA GLY A 513 -6.42 15.64 -7.03
C GLY A 513 -5.21 15.65 -7.98
N ALA A 514 -4.83 16.85 -8.42
CA ALA A 514 -3.72 17.08 -9.35
C ALA A 514 -2.36 16.64 -8.77
N ASP A 515 -2.15 16.81 -7.45
CA ASP A 515 -0.89 16.41 -6.81
C ASP A 515 -0.70 14.89 -6.88
N ARG A 516 -1.77 14.12 -6.66
CA ARG A 516 -1.73 12.65 -6.81
C ARG A 516 -1.35 12.27 -8.24
N GLN A 517 -2.00 12.87 -9.24
CA GLN A 517 -1.68 12.60 -10.64
C GLN A 517 -0.22 12.93 -10.97
N GLN A 518 0.31 14.02 -10.41
CA GLN A 518 1.71 14.36 -10.57
C GLN A 518 2.63 13.29 -9.96
N ARG A 519 2.36 12.82 -8.74
CA ARG A 519 3.12 11.73 -8.10
C ARG A 519 2.99 10.40 -8.85
N HIS A 520 1.83 10.10 -9.45
CA HIS A 520 1.66 8.96 -10.35
C HIS A 520 2.60 9.03 -11.56
N ARG A 521 2.68 10.18 -12.23
CA ARG A 521 3.60 10.36 -13.37
C ARG A 521 5.06 10.21 -12.96
N GLU A 522 5.43 10.73 -11.79
CA GLU A 522 6.77 10.54 -11.23
C GLU A 522 7.08 9.07 -10.94
N ALA A 523 6.14 8.33 -10.34
CA ALA A 523 6.27 6.89 -10.13
C ALA A 523 6.39 6.11 -11.46
N GLN A 524 5.60 6.45 -12.48
CA GLN A 524 5.71 5.87 -13.83
C GLN A 524 7.08 6.12 -14.47
N ALA A 525 7.63 7.33 -14.30
CA ALA A 525 8.96 7.68 -14.80
C ALA A 525 10.04 6.82 -14.12
N ILE A 526 9.96 6.64 -12.80
CA ILE A 526 10.87 5.77 -12.04
C ILE A 526 10.75 4.30 -12.49
N VAL A 527 9.53 3.79 -12.67
CA VAL A 527 9.32 2.43 -13.20
C VAL A 527 9.96 2.27 -14.57
N THR A 528 9.84 3.27 -15.45
CA THR A 528 10.45 3.25 -16.79
C THR A 528 11.98 3.25 -16.71
N GLU A 529 12.55 4.09 -15.85
CA GLU A 529 13.99 4.12 -15.54
C GLU A 529 14.47 2.74 -15.08
N TYR A 530 13.75 2.10 -14.17
CA TYR A 530 14.10 0.78 -13.63
C TYR A 530 13.98 -0.33 -14.67
N ARG A 531 12.97 -0.29 -15.54
CA ARG A 531 12.87 -1.25 -16.66
C ARG A 531 14.06 -1.13 -17.60
N SER A 532 14.45 0.10 -17.92
CA SER A 532 15.63 0.34 -18.75
C SER A 532 16.89 -0.16 -18.06
N PHE A 533 17.06 0.12 -16.77
CA PHE A 533 18.20 -0.33 -15.98
C PHE A 533 18.28 -1.87 -15.94
N VAL A 534 17.22 -2.54 -15.48
CA VAL A 534 17.19 -4.01 -15.38
C VAL A 534 17.42 -4.70 -16.74
N GLY A 535 16.89 -4.13 -17.81
CA GLY A 535 17.05 -4.70 -19.15
C GLY A 535 18.43 -4.47 -19.79
N SER A 536 19.17 -3.45 -19.34
CA SER A 536 20.45 -3.04 -19.95
C SER A 536 21.68 -3.32 -19.09
N ASP A 537 21.53 -3.51 -17.78
CA ASP A 537 22.65 -3.74 -16.87
C ASP A 537 23.26 -5.15 -17.09
N PRO A 538 24.53 -5.26 -17.53
CA PRO A 538 25.19 -6.54 -17.74
C PRO A 538 25.38 -7.34 -16.44
N LEU A 539 25.51 -6.67 -15.30
CA LEU A 539 25.73 -7.33 -14.00
C LEU A 539 24.51 -8.15 -13.61
N ILE A 540 23.29 -7.64 -13.83
CA ILE A 540 22.06 -8.39 -13.55
C ILE A 540 21.99 -9.67 -14.40
N ALA A 541 22.40 -9.59 -15.67
CA ALA A 541 22.47 -10.77 -16.52
C ALA A 541 23.55 -11.77 -16.06
N GLN A 542 24.68 -11.29 -15.54
CA GLN A 542 25.73 -12.14 -14.97
C GLN A 542 25.30 -12.79 -13.66
N ILE A 543 24.52 -12.09 -12.83
CA ILE A 543 23.92 -12.66 -11.62
C ILE A 543 22.98 -13.80 -12.00
N ASP A 544 22.12 -13.66 -13.01
CA ASP A 544 21.27 -14.78 -13.47
C ASP A 544 22.07 -15.92 -14.13
N ALA A 545 23.24 -15.64 -14.69
CA ALA A 545 24.15 -16.62 -15.27
C ALA A 545 25.30 -17.03 -14.34
N ASN A 546 25.14 -16.91 -13.02
CA ASN A 546 26.22 -17.06 -12.05
C ASN A 546 26.85 -18.46 -12.01
N GLY A 547 26.11 -19.51 -12.36
CA GLY A 547 26.60 -20.91 -12.39
C GLY A 547 26.59 -21.65 -11.05
N PHE A 548 26.28 -20.98 -9.94
CA PHE A 548 26.11 -21.54 -8.60
C PHE A 548 24.64 -21.88 -8.32
N LEU A 549 23.71 -20.99 -8.70
CA LEU A 549 22.28 -21.12 -8.44
C LEU A 549 21.46 -20.59 -9.64
N ASP A 550 20.35 -21.24 -9.96
CA ASP A 550 19.40 -20.76 -10.96
C ASP A 550 18.58 -19.59 -10.39
N THR A 551 19.07 -18.36 -10.56
CA THR A 551 18.34 -17.14 -10.17
C THR A 551 17.52 -16.62 -11.34
N ALA A 552 16.41 -15.95 -11.04
CA ALA A 552 15.51 -15.38 -12.05
C ALA A 552 15.24 -13.89 -11.81
N ILE A 553 16.23 -13.19 -11.25
CA ILE A 553 16.11 -11.82 -10.76
C ILE A 553 15.67 -10.90 -11.89
N ARG A 554 16.32 -10.97 -13.05
CA ARG A 554 16.02 -10.12 -14.19
C ARG A 554 14.59 -10.33 -14.68
N ARG A 555 14.22 -11.60 -14.89
CA ARG A 555 12.90 -11.97 -15.44
C ARG A 555 11.78 -11.53 -14.50
N GLU A 556 11.92 -11.77 -13.20
CA GLU A 556 10.92 -11.37 -12.21
C GLU A 556 10.80 -9.85 -12.09
N ALA A 557 11.92 -9.14 -12.13
CA ALA A 557 11.93 -7.68 -12.10
C ALA A 557 11.28 -7.08 -13.36
N GLU A 558 11.65 -7.56 -14.56
CA GLU A 558 11.04 -7.12 -15.82
C GLU A 558 9.52 -7.37 -15.85
N GLN A 559 9.09 -8.55 -15.39
CA GLN A 559 7.67 -8.90 -15.33
C GLN A 559 6.91 -7.98 -14.35
N THR A 560 7.43 -7.81 -13.14
CA THR A 560 6.78 -6.99 -12.11
C THR A 560 6.74 -5.53 -12.54
N LEU A 561 7.85 -4.97 -13.02
CA LEU A 561 7.92 -3.59 -13.49
C LEU A 561 7.00 -3.33 -14.70
N THR A 562 6.82 -4.32 -15.58
CA THR A 562 5.85 -4.20 -16.69
C THR A 562 4.43 -4.15 -16.16
N GLN A 563 4.06 -5.02 -15.21
CA GLN A 563 2.74 -4.96 -14.57
C GLN A 563 2.52 -3.65 -13.81
N LEU A 564 3.55 -3.13 -13.14
CA LEU A 564 3.49 -1.83 -12.46
C LEU A 564 3.25 -0.70 -13.46
N ALA A 565 3.95 -0.70 -14.60
CA ALA A 565 3.75 0.29 -15.64
C ALA A 565 2.31 0.28 -16.19
N GLU A 566 1.75 -0.91 -16.46
CA GLU A 566 0.37 -1.06 -16.92
C GLU A 566 -0.64 -0.57 -15.88
N ARG A 567 -0.48 -0.98 -14.61
CA ARG A 567 -1.37 -0.56 -13.53
C ARG A 567 -1.35 0.93 -13.32
N LEU A 568 -0.16 1.53 -13.28
CA LEU A 568 -0.01 2.97 -13.10
C LEU A 568 -0.54 3.76 -14.29
N GLN A 569 -0.61 3.21 -15.51
CA GLN A 569 -1.25 3.86 -16.67
C GLN A 569 -2.78 3.88 -16.54
N THR A 570 -3.36 2.88 -15.88
CA THR A 570 -4.82 2.77 -15.69
C THR A 570 -5.34 3.45 -14.42
N ALA A 571 -4.45 3.88 -13.54
CA ALA A 571 -4.72 4.43 -12.21
C ALA A 571 -4.56 5.94 -12.18
#